data_AF-A0AA39HEP8-F1
#
_entry.id   AF-A0AA39HEP8-F1
#
_cell.length_a   1.000
_cell.length_b   1.000
_cell.length_c   1.000
_cell.angle_alpha   90.00
_cell.angle_beta   90.00
_cell.angle_gamma   90.00
#
_symmetry.space_group_name_H-M   'P 1'
#
loop_
_entity.id
_entity.type
_entity.pdbx_description
1 polymer ?
#
loop_
_entity_poly.entity_id
_entity_poly.type
_entity_poly.pdbx_seq_one_letter_code
_entity_poly.pdbx_strand_id
1 'polypeptide(L)'
;MRITMANVLGAILLVASIPVALSFDASLLGTMPYSVMRSQFAPAKSTPCCVDMLSSGVCRALYQRNQEGFVNACRQNADFSFLQCCNTCHFYEDEPLMRGRNSTELYNLDVYNLLLHVSEETETCFDRHSSHFCRTFIDKEERWSQRQVTCTHAALAFRICRKTCGYCSSWQVQPGDGGVRQ
;
A
#
# COMPACT_ATOMS: atom_id res chain seq x y z
N MET A 1 37.68 -35.23 74.46
CA MET A 1 36.99 -34.95 75.76
C MET A 1 36.77 -33.44 75.85
N ARG A 2 35.62 -33.00 76.40
CA ARG A 2 34.90 -31.69 76.26
C ARG A 2 33.93 -31.70 75.08
N ILE A 3 32.63 -32.00 75.19
CA ILE A 3 31.53 -31.61 76.13
C ILE A 3 31.12 -30.12 75.99
N THR A 4 30.19 -29.92 75.04
CA THR A 4 28.89 -29.22 75.07
C THR A 4 28.69 -27.93 75.87
N MET A 5 27.98 -26.95 75.26
CA MET A 5 26.57 -26.60 75.54
C MET A 5 26.27 -25.16 75.07
N ALA A 6 25.29 -24.99 74.18
CA ALA A 6 24.40 -23.81 74.05
C ALA A 6 23.41 -24.10 72.90
N ASN A 7 22.28 -24.78 73.14
CA ASN A 7 20.97 -24.28 73.59
C ASN A 7 20.30 -23.23 72.69
N VAL A 8 18.97 -23.33 72.66
CA VAL A 8 17.94 -22.38 72.19
C VAL A 8 17.49 -22.62 70.74
N LEU A 9 16.45 -23.45 70.54
CA LEU A 9 15.02 -23.08 70.42
C LEU A 9 14.67 -22.45 69.08
N GLY A 10 13.60 -22.97 68.46
CA GLY A 10 12.71 -22.11 67.67
C GLY A 10 12.31 -22.64 66.29
N ALA A 11 11.13 -23.26 66.27
CA ALA A 11 10.10 -23.10 65.25
C ALA A 11 10.47 -23.24 63.77
N ILE A 12 10.01 -24.38 63.23
CA ILE A 12 9.73 -24.68 61.84
C ILE A 12 8.90 -23.55 61.21
N LEU A 13 9.46 -22.90 60.18
CA LEU A 13 8.73 -22.10 59.20
C LEU A 13 9.03 -22.69 57.81
N LEU A 14 8.02 -23.35 57.26
CA LEU A 14 7.98 -23.86 55.88
C LEU A 14 8.08 -22.67 54.92
N VAL A 15 9.24 -22.48 54.30
CA VAL A 15 9.37 -21.59 53.14
C VAL A 15 9.07 -22.42 51.89
N ALA A 16 7.80 -22.41 51.47
CA ALA A 16 7.42 -22.91 50.15
C ALA A 16 7.93 -21.92 49.10
N SER A 17 8.99 -22.31 48.39
CA SER A 17 9.53 -21.60 47.24
C SER A 17 8.51 -21.62 46.09
N ILE A 18 7.78 -20.53 45.88
CA ILE A 18 6.94 -20.34 44.70
C ILE A 18 7.84 -19.77 43.59
N PRO A 19 8.08 -20.49 42.49
CA PRO A 19 8.68 -19.87 41.31
C PRO A 19 7.63 -18.95 40.68
N VAL A 20 7.82 -17.65 40.80
CA VAL A 20 7.07 -16.65 40.02
C VAL A 20 7.60 -16.69 38.59
N ALA A 21 7.13 -17.67 37.81
CA ALA A 21 7.21 -17.61 36.37
C ALA A 21 6.13 -16.63 35.90
N LEU A 22 6.52 -15.37 35.66
CA LEU A 22 5.72 -14.45 34.87
C LEU A 22 5.78 -14.93 33.42
N SER A 23 4.89 -15.83 33.05
CA SER A 23 4.53 -16.09 31.67
C SER A 23 3.91 -14.81 31.12
N PHE A 24 4.68 -14.07 30.31
CA PHE A 24 4.12 -13.07 29.41
C PHE A 24 3.36 -13.84 28.33
N ASP A 25 2.03 -13.95 28.49
CA ASP A 25 1.14 -14.38 27.41
C ASP A 25 1.19 -13.33 26.30
N ALA A 26 2.08 -13.52 25.34
CA ALA A 26 2.14 -12.78 24.08
C ALA A 26 1.02 -13.20 23.10
N SER A 27 -0.11 -13.66 23.63
CA SER A 27 -1.17 -14.35 22.88
C SER A 27 -2.36 -13.44 22.50
N LEU A 28 -2.24 -12.12 22.68
CA LEU A 28 -3.32 -11.16 22.36
C LEU A 28 -2.97 -10.10 21.29
N LEU A 29 -1.88 -10.28 20.55
CA LEU A 29 -1.75 -9.64 19.23
C LEU A 29 -2.38 -10.56 18.19
N GLY A 30 -3.71 -10.61 18.21
CA GLY A 30 -4.49 -11.22 17.13
C GLY A 30 -4.15 -10.51 15.82
N THR A 31 -3.29 -11.13 15.02
CA THR A 31 -3.09 -10.78 13.62
C THR A 31 -4.38 -11.12 12.89
N MET A 32 -5.29 -10.15 12.83
CA MET A 32 -6.51 -10.29 12.03
C MET A 32 -6.09 -10.57 10.58
N PRO A 33 -6.50 -11.69 9.98
CA PRO A 33 -6.16 -11.98 8.60
C PRO A 33 -6.82 -10.91 7.72
N TYR A 34 -6.00 -10.26 6.88
CA TYR A 34 -6.39 -9.22 5.92
C TYR A 34 -7.61 -9.60 5.05
N SER A 35 -7.93 -10.89 4.94
CA SER A 35 -9.01 -11.44 4.13
C SER A 35 -10.43 -11.15 4.66
N VAL A 36 -10.61 -10.81 5.94
CA VAL A 36 -11.95 -10.56 6.53
C VAL A 36 -12.44 -9.12 6.29
N MET A 37 -11.59 -8.25 5.73
CA MET A 37 -11.80 -6.80 5.77
C MET A 37 -12.20 -6.19 4.41
N ARG A 38 -12.74 -7.01 3.50
CA ARG A 38 -13.02 -6.63 2.11
C ARG A 38 -14.42 -6.03 1.87
N SER A 39 -15.23 -5.84 2.92
CA SER A 39 -16.70 -5.73 2.76
C SER A 39 -17.34 -4.33 2.93
N GLN A 40 -16.60 -3.26 3.22
CA GLN A 40 -17.26 -1.98 3.55
C GLN A 40 -17.20 -0.89 2.46
N PHE A 41 -16.31 -1.02 1.46
CA PHE A 41 -16.16 0.00 0.42
C PHE A 41 -16.19 -0.61 -0.98
N ALA A 42 -16.75 0.13 -1.94
CA ALA A 42 -16.62 -0.21 -3.34
C ALA A 42 -15.12 -0.13 -3.71
N PRO A 43 -14.47 -1.27 -4.02
CA PRO A 43 -13.05 -1.25 -4.38
C PRO A 43 -12.85 -0.45 -5.65
N ALA A 44 -11.68 0.14 -5.78
CA ALA A 44 -11.28 0.77 -7.03
C ALA A 44 -11.27 -0.26 -8.16
N LYS A 45 -11.93 0.08 -9.26
CA LYS A 45 -11.98 -0.76 -10.47
C LYS A 45 -11.03 -0.28 -11.56
N SER A 46 -10.66 1.01 -11.51
CA SER A 46 -9.76 1.67 -12.45
C SER A 46 -8.71 2.53 -11.73
N THR A 47 -7.57 2.83 -12.37
CA THR A 47 -6.54 3.73 -11.82
C THR A 47 -6.99 5.15 -12.13
N PRO A 48 -6.55 6.15 -11.36
CA PRO A 48 -6.90 7.56 -11.59
C PRO A 48 -6.27 8.19 -12.86
N CYS A 49 -5.82 7.38 -13.82
CA CYS A 49 -5.18 7.78 -15.06
C CYS A 49 -6.16 8.51 -16.00
N CYS A 50 -6.43 9.80 -15.79
CA CYS A 50 -7.34 10.53 -16.70
C CYS A 50 -7.02 12.02 -16.91
N VAL A 51 -6.19 12.65 -16.07
CA VAL A 51 -5.65 13.99 -16.34
C VAL A 51 -4.31 14.02 -15.63
N ASP A 52 -3.21 14.00 -16.38
CA ASP A 52 -1.87 14.06 -15.80
C ASP A 52 -1.83 15.15 -14.71
N MET A 53 -1.49 14.79 -13.47
CA MET A 53 -1.39 15.80 -12.40
C MET A 53 -0.35 16.86 -12.76
N LEU A 54 0.69 16.46 -13.50
CA LEU A 54 1.58 17.35 -14.19
C LEU A 54 1.06 17.45 -15.63
N SER A 55 0.49 18.58 -16.05
CA SER A 55 -0.09 18.71 -17.41
C SER A 55 0.75 18.02 -18.50
N SER A 56 0.12 17.47 -19.54
CA SER A 56 0.83 16.71 -20.59
C SER A 56 2.00 17.46 -21.24
N GLY A 57 1.97 18.80 -21.27
CA GLY A 57 3.11 19.63 -21.69
C GLY A 57 4.33 19.49 -20.77
N VAL A 58 4.13 19.47 -19.46
CA VAL A 58 5.19 19.26 -18.46
C VAL A 58 5.77 17.86 -18.58
N CYS A 59 4.94 16.82 -18.68
CA CYS A 59 5.42 15.45 -18.84
C CYS A 59 6.21 15.26 -20.14
N ARG A 60 5.76 15.85 -21.25
CA ARG A 60 6.53 15.87 -22.51
C ARG A 60 7.86 16.61 -22.37
N ALA A 61 7.90 17.75 -21.68
CA ALA A 61 9.15 18.47 -21.45
C ALA A 61 10.13 17.65 -20.58
N LEU A 62 9.62 16.95 -19.56
CA LEU A 62 10.43 16.03 -18.76
C LEU A 62 10.98 14.88 -19.61
N TYR A 63 10.15 14.29 -20.46
CA TYR A 63 10.55 13.24 -21.38
C TYR A 63 11.65 13.70 -22.36
N GLN A 64 11.47 14.86 -22.98
CA GLN A 64 12.44 15.45 -23.91
C GLN A 64 13.78 15.77 -23.24
N ARG A 65 13.76 16.13 -21.95
CA ARG A 65 14.99 16.45 -21.20
C ARG A 65 15.80 15.20 -20.84
N ASN A 66 15.14 14.12 -20.44
CA ASN A 66 15.79 12.86 -20.08
C ASN A 66 14.84 11.68 -20.33
N GLN A 67 14.95 11.10 -21.53
CA GLN A 67 14.08 10.01 -21.95
C GLN A 67 14.24 8.77 -21.07
N GLU A 68 15.48 8.36 -20.78
CA GLU A 68 15.76 7.16 -19.98
C GLU A 68 15.22 7.30 -18.56
N GLY A 69 15.49 8.42 -17.90
CA GLY A 69 14.99 8.68 -16.54
C GLY A 69 13.46 8.75 -16.47
N PHE A 70 12.83 9.34 -17.50
CA PHE A 70 11.38 9.41 -17.60
C PHE A 70 10.75 8.03 -17.82
N VAL A 71 11.27 7.26 -18.78
CA VAL A 71 10.82 5.88 -19.03
C VAL A 71 11.01 5.03 -17.77
N ASN A 72 12.15 5.17 -17.09
CA ASN A 72 12.38 4.45 -15.85
C ASN A 72 11.33 4.78 -14.77
N ALA A 73 11.02 6.07 -14.60
CA ALA A 73 9.98 6.51 -13.67
C ALA A 73 8.58 5.95 -14.04
N CYS A 74 8.21 5.92 -15.33
CA CYS A 74 6.96 5.31 -15.78
C CYS A 74 6.86 3.82 -15.43
N ARG A 75 7.98 3.09 -15.41
CA ARG A 75 8.00 1.62 -15.23
C ARG A 75 8.32 1.15 -13.81
N GLN A 76 8.77 2.05 -12.93
CA GLN A 76 9.13 1.71 -11.55
C GLN A 76 8.33 2.47 -10.48
N ASN A 77 7.63 3.54 -10.85
CA ASN A 77 6.90 4.36 -9.88
C ASN A 77 5.43 4.48 -10.26
N ALA A 78 4.57 3.78 -9.51
CA ALA A 78 3.12 3.80 -9.71
C ALA A 78 2.49 5.20 -9.59
N ASP A 79 3.02 6.09 -8.73
CA ASP A 79 2.53 7.47 -8.68
C ASP A 79 2.91 8.23 -9.94
N PHE A 80 4.14 8.06 -10.42
CA PHE A 80 4.56 8.72 -11.65
C PHE A 80 3.75 8.24 -12.85
N SER A 81 3.63 6.91 -12.97
CA SER A 81 2.95 6.18 -14.02
C SER A 81 1.45 6.49 -14.06
N PHE A 82 0.71 6.35 -12.95
CA PHE A 82 -0.76 6.44 -12.97
C PHE A 82 -1.35 7.76 -12.48
N LEU A 83 -0.54 8.64 -11.86
CA LEU A 83 -1.00 9.96 -11.40
C LEU A 83 -0.33 11.12 -12.12
N GLN A 84 0.99 11.14 -12.16
CA GLN A 84 1.71 12.35 -12.54
C GLN A 84 1.76 12.54 -14.05
N CYS A 85 2.06 11.49 -14.80
CA CYS A 85 2.33 11.55 -16.24
C CYS A 85 1.69 10.41 -17.03
N CYS A 86 0.52 9.93 -16.61
CA CYS A 86 -0.12 8.76 -17.18
C CYS A 86 -0.35 8.81 -18.69
N ASN A 87 -0.86 9.91 -19.22
CA ASN A 87 -1.07 10.09 -20.65
C ASN A 87 0.26 9.93 -21.40
N THR A 88 1.32 10.59 -20.92
CA THR A 88 2.64 10.50 -21.54
C THR A 88 3.30 9.13 -21.34
N CYS A 89 3.07 8.44 -20.22
CA CYS A 89 3.66 7.13 -19.93
C CYS A 89 3.06 5.99 -20.76
N HIS A 90 1.79 6.08 -21.19
CA HIS A 90 1.08 4.96 -21.80
C HIS A 90 0.40 5.27 -23.13
N PHE A 91 0.11 6.53 -23.45
CA PHE A 91 -0.68 6.89 -24.64
C PHE A 91 0.06 7.86 -25.57
N TYR A 92 1.29 8.24 -25.25
CA TYR A 92 2.16 9.02 -26.14
C TYR A 92 2.95 8.08 -27.04
N GLU A 93 2.63 8.10 -28.33
CA GLU A 93 3.13 7.18 -29.35
C GLU A 93 4.57 7.49 -29.79
N ASP A 94 5.53 7.22 -28.90
CA ASP A 94 6.98 7.32 -29.17
C ASP A 94 7.69 6.00 -28.81
N GLU A 95 8.52 5.49 -29.71
CA GLU A 95 9.11 4.14 -29.65
C GLU A 95 9.76 3.77 -28.29
N PRO A 96 10.62 4.60 -27.67
CA PRO A 96 11.21 4.32 -26.36
C PRO A 96 10.19 4.17 -25.23
N LEU A 97 9.06 4.89 -25.30
CA LEU A 97 7.97 4.78 -24.33
C LEU A 97 7.13 3.53 -24.58
N MET A 98 6.80 3.26 -25.85
CA MET A 98 5.92 2.19 -26.26
C MET A 98 6.55 0.81 -26.16
N ARG A 99 7.88 0.70 -26.31
CA ARG A 99 8.62 -0.57 -26.32
C ARG A 99 7.99 -1.60 -27.27
N GLY A 100 7.57 -1.15 -28.46
CA GLY A 100 6.92 -1.98 -29.47
C GLY A 100 5.53 -2.52 -29.08
N ARG A 101 4.85 -1.93 -28.09
CA ARG A 101 3.48 -2.30 -27.69
C ARG A 101 2.47 -1.23 -28.08
N ASN A 102 1.19 -1.56 -28.11
CA ASN A 102 0.14 -0.55 -28.14
C ASN A 102 -0.16 0.02 -26.73
N SER A 103 -0.89 1.13 -26.67
CA SER A 103 -1.17 1.86 -25.42
C SER A 103 -1.88 0.99 -24.39
N THR A 104 -2.84 0.17 -24.83
CA THR A 104 -3.62 -0.72 -23.96
C THR A 104 -2.75 -1.84 -23.38
N GLU A 105 -1.91 -2.47 -24.21
CA GLU A 105 -0.96 -3.50 -23.77
C GLU A 105 0.05 -2.97 -22.76
N LEU A 106 0.63 -1.80 -23.07
CA LEU A 106 1.59 -1.15 -22.19
C LEU A 106 0.98 -0.77 -20.86
N TYR A 107 -0.18 -0.13 -20.88
CA TYR A 107 -0.92 0.25 -19.68
C TYR A 107 -1.24 -0.98 -18.81
N ASN A 108 -1.76 -2.06 -19.40
CA ASN A 108 -2.08 -3.28 -18.66
C ASN A 108 -0.83 -3.97 -18.09
N LEU A 109 0.27 -3.96 -18.84
CA LEU A 109 1.56 -4.49 -18.37
C LEU A 109 2.07 -3.71 -17.16
N ASP A 110 1.98 -2.38 -17.19
CA ASP A 110 2.41 -1.56 -16.05
C ASP A 110 1.48 -1.72 -14.85
N VAL A 111 0.17 -1.84 -15.06
CA VAL A 111 -0.77 -2.19 -13.98
C VAL A 111 -0.36 -3.51 -13.33
N TYR A 112 -0.05 -4.52 -14.14
CA TYR A 112 0.44 -5.79 -13.62
C TYR A 112 1.73 -5.60 -12.81
N ASN A 113 2.76 -5.01 -13.40
CA ASN A 113 4.08 -4.89 -12.75
C ASN A 113 4.08 -3.99 -11.51
N LEU A 114 3.33 -2.90 -11.52
CA LEU A 114 3.38 -1.86 -10.47
C LEU A 114 2.32 -2.03 -9.39
N LEU A 115 1.23 -2.77 -9.65
CA LEU A 115 0.11 -2.90 -8.73
C LEU A 115 -0.21 -4.35 -8.33
N LEU A 116 -0.01 -5.32 -9.23
CA LEU A 116 -0.48 -6.69 -9.02
C LEU A 116 0.65 -7.69 -8.84
N HIS A 117 1.84 -7.38 -9.35
CA HIS A 117 3.00 -8.26 -9.28
C HIS A 117 3.57 -8.23 -7.88
N VAL A 118 3.47 -9.36 -7.19
CA VAL A 118 4.12 -9.63 -5.91
C VAL A 118 5.31 -10.51 -6.23
N SER A 119 6.53 -9.98 -6.10
CA SER A 119 7.74 -10.80 -6.07
C SER A 119 8.01 -11.25 -4.63
N GLU A 120 8.81 -12.31 -4.47
CA GLU A 120 9.22 -12.78 -3.13
C GLU A 120 9.98 -11.72 -2.33
N GLU A 121 10.55 -10.72 -3.01
CA GLU A 121 11.41 -9.70 -2.42
C GLU A 121 10.73 -8.32 -2.24
N THR A 122 9.67 -8.00 -3.01
CA THR A 122 9.05 -6.66 -2.96
C THR A 122 7.54 -6.68 -3.20
N GLU A 123 6.76 -6.18 -2.24
CA GLU A 123 5.37 -5.76 -2.46
C GLU A 123 5.37 -4.33 -3.02
N THR A 124 5.10 -4.17 -4.32
CA THR A 124 5.10 -2.86 -5.01
C THR A 124 3.81 -2.06 -4.77
N CYS A 125 2.77 -2.73 -4.28
CA CYS A 125 1.45 -2.17 -4.05
C CYS A 125 1.07 -2.23 -2.56
N PHE A 126 1.23 -1.09 -1.88
CA PHE A 126 1.02 -0.97 -0.44
C PHE A 126 0.32 0.35 -0.08
N ASP A 127 -0.24 0.42 1.12
CA ASP A 127 -0.70 1.67 1.71
C ASP A 127 0.50 2.43 2.27
N ARG A 128 0.64 3.72 1.94
CA ARG A 128 1.71 4.56 2.51
C ARG A 128 1.48 4.87 3.99
N HIS A 129 0.24 4.75 4.44
CA HIS A 129 -0.14 4.94 5.82
C HIS A 129 -0.66 3.63 6.43
N SER A 130 -0.81 3.61 7.75
CA SER A 130 -1.33 2.44 8.44
C SER A 130 -2.75 2.09 7.98
N SER A 131 -3.10 0.81 8.05
CA SER A 131 -4.45 0.33 7.71
C SER A 131 -5.52 0.96 8.60
N HIS A 132 -5.17 1.47 9.79
CA HIS A 132 -6.09 2.26 10.61
C HIS A 132 -6.34 3.65 10.02
N PHE A 133 -5.27 4.38 9.66
CA PHE A 133 -5.41 5.67 8.99
C PHE A 133 -6.24 5.55 7.72
N CYS A 134 -5.94 4.54 6.89
CA CYS A 134 -6.62 4.37 5.61
C CYS A 134 -8.11 4.06 5.76
N ARG A 135 -8.51 3.33 6.81
CA ARG A 135 -9.92 3.17 7.17
C ARG A 135 -10.57 4.50 7.52
N THR A 136 -10.09 5.20 8.54
CA THR A 136 -10.63 6.49 8.99
C THR A 136 -10.69 7.51 7.85
N PHE A 137 -9.68 7.49 6.96
CA PHE A 137 -9.63 8.33 5.76
C PHE A 137 -10.74 8.02 4.75
N ILE A 138 -11.03 6.73 4.50
CA ILE A 138 -12.08 6.30 3.57
C ILE A 138 -13.47 6.39 4.22
N ASP A 139 -13.58 6.08 5.51
CA ASP A 139 -14.79 6.20 6.33
C ASP A 139 -15.24 7.66 6.53
N LYS A 140 -14.40 8.62 6.12
CA LYS A 140 -14.62 10.06 6.30
C LYS A 140 -14.91 10.40 7.75
N GLU A 141 -14.27 9.69 8.67
CA GLU A 141 -14.40 9.96 10.09
C GLU A 141 -13.63 11.24 10.45
N GLU A 142 -14.06 11.87 11.55
CA GLU A 142 -13.40 13.03 12.15
C GLU A 142 -13.14 14.18 11.15
N ARG A 143 -11.86 14.47 10.90
CA ARG A 143 -11.34 15.60 10.12
C ARG A 143 -11.57 15.44 8.60
N TRP A 144 -11.98 14.25 8.15
CA TRP A 144 -12.19 13.92 6.74
C TRP A 144 -13.68 13.94 6.34
N SER A 145 -14.59 14.14 7.29
CA SER A 145 -16.05 14.18 7.11
C SER A 145 -16.55 15.14 6.03
N GLN A 146 -15.83 16.23 5.80
CA GLN A 146 -16.20 17.22 4.78
C GLN A 146 -15.55 16.99 3.41
N ARG A 147 -14.65 16.01 3.26
CA ARG A 147 -13.98 15.72 1.99
C ARG A 147 -14.65 14.53 1.29
N GLN A 148 -15.06 14.73 0.03
CA GLN A 148 -15.58 13.67 -0.82
C GLN A 148 -14.44 12.82 -1.42
N VAL A 149 -13.58 12.25 -0.57
CA VAL A 149 -12.58 11.28 -1.05
C VAL A 149 -13.24 9.92 -1.20
N THR A 150 -13.05 9.30 -2.37
CA THR A 150 -13.51 7.95 -2.68
C THR A 150 -12.37 7.17 -3.35
N CYS A 151 -12.37 5.84 -3.19
CA CYS A 151 -11.38 4.97 -3.82
C CYS A 151 -11.51 4.92 -5.35
N THR A 152 -12.62 5.36 -5.94
CA THR A 152 -12.85 5.18 -7.39
C THR A 152 -12.20 6.28 -8.22
N HIS A 153 -12.11 7.51 -7.70
CA HIS A 153 -11.62 8.67 -8.47
C HIS A 153 -10.66 9.60 -7.73
N ALA A 154 -10.30 9.30 -6.47
CA ALA A 154 -9.38 10.16 -5.75
C ALA A 154 -7.92 9.75 -5.98
N ALA A 155 -7.19 10.56 -6.74
CA ALA A 155 -5.74 10.48 -6.84
C ALA A 155 -5.04 10.46 -5.47
N LEU A 156 -5.61 11.15 -4.48
CA LEU A 156 -5.14 11.13 -3.11
C LEU A 156 -5.27 9.74 -2.47
N ALA A 157 -6.37 9.03 -2.73
CA ALA A 157 -6.58 7.69 -2.21
C ALA A 157 -5.63 6.68 -2.87
N PHE A 158 -5.39 6.79 -4.18
CA PHE A 158 -4.38 5.97 -4.86
C PHE A 158 -2.97 6.17 -4.30
N ARG A 159 -2.63 7.41 -3.92
CA ARG A 159 -1.32 7.74 -3.35
C ARG A 159 -1.15 7.22 -1.92
N ILE A 160 -2.19 7.32 -1.10
CA ILE A 160 -2.08 7.08 0.36
C ILE A 160 -2.53 5.67 0.73
N CYS A 161 -3.64 5.20 0.18
CA CYS A 161 -4.37 4.01 0.62
C CYS A 161 -4.62 3.03 -0.52
N ARG A 162 -3.59 2.77 -1.33
CA ARG A 162 -3.66 1.98 -2.55
C ARG A 162 -4.19 0.55 -2.33
N LYS A 163 -3.69 -0.14 -1.30
CA LYS A 163 -4.08 -1.51 -0.96
C LYS A 163 -5.47 -1.53 -0.31
N THR A 164 -5.72 -0.66 0.67
CA THR A 164 -7.03 -0.56 1.33
C THR A 164 -8.13 -0.21 0.33
N CYS A 165 -7.85 0.65 -0.66
CA CYS A 165 -8.79 0.97 -1.74
C CYS A 165 -8.97 -0.12 -2.79
N GLY A 166 -8.22 -1.23 -2.71
CA GLY A 166 -8.39 -2.40 -3.57
C GLY A 166 -7.62 -2.37 -4.89
N TYR A 167 -6.83 -1.32 -5.17
CA TYR A 167 -6.05 -1.19 -6.42
C TYR A 167 -5.04 -2.34 -6.62
N CYS A 168 -4.65 -3.04 -5.54
CA CYS A 168 -3.68 -4.14 -5.57
C CYS A 168 -4.31 -5.53 -5.81
N SER A 169 -5.64 -5.66 -5.87
CA SER A 169 -6.31 -6.97 -5.71
C SER A 169 -7.28 -7.37 -6.81
N SER A 170 -7.61 -6.46 -7.74
CA SER A 170 -8.35 -6.77 -8.97
C SER A 170 -8.36 -5.55 -9.89
N TRP A 171 -7.69 -5.65 -11.04
CA TRP A 171 -7.88 -4.73 -12.17
C TRP A 171 -8.99 -5.27 -13.07
N GLN A 172 -9.99 -4.45 -13.40
CA GLN A 172 -10.87 -4.75 -14.53
C GLN A 172 -10.44 -3.87 -15.70
N VAL A 173 -10.00 -4.50 -16.80
CA VAL A 173 -9.77 -3.80 -18.06
C VAL A 173 -11.09 -3.11 -18.44
N GLN A 174 -11.12 -1.78 -18.44
CA GLN A 174 -12.29 -1.07 -18.95
C GLN A 174 -12.31 -1.23 -20.47
N PRO A 175 -13.33 -1.88 -21.06
CA PRO A 175 -13.50 -1.88 -22.50
C PRO A 175 -14.10 -0.52 -22.88
N GLY A 176 -13.26 0.37 -23.40
CA GLY A 176 -13.73 1.51 -24.21
C GLY A 176 -13.67 2.89 -23.58
N ASP A 177 -12.48 3.38 -23.22
CA ASP A 177 -12.25 4.84 -23.21
C ASP A 177 -11.08 5.21 -24.14
N GLY A 178 -11.24 4.87 -25.42
CA GLY A 178 -10.54 5.51 -26.53
C GLY A 178 -11.12 6.91 -26.82
N GLY A 179 -11.40 7.68 -25.77
CA GLY A 179 -12.03 9.00 -25.82
C GLY A 179 -11.00 10.10 -25.74
N VAL A 180 -10.29 10.34 -26.85
CA VAL A 180 -9.62 11.63 -27.09
C VAL A 180 -10.64 12.74 -26.87
N ARG A 181 -10.51 13.51 -25.79
CA ARG A 181 -11.10 14.84 -25.66
C ARG A 181 -9.97 15.86 -25.69
N GLN A 182 -9.78 16.37 -26.92
CA GLN A 182 -9.24 17.66 -27.38
C GLN A 182 -8.24 18.37 -26.48
#